data_AF-A0A425W295-F1
#
_entry.id   AF-A0A425W295-F1
#
_cell.length_a   1.000
_cell.length_b   1.000
_cell.length_c   1.000
_cell.angle_alpha   90.00
_cell.angle_beta   90.00
_cell.angle_gamma   90.00
#
_symmetry.space_group_name_H-M   'P 1'
#
loop_
_entity.id
_entity.type
_entity.pdbx_description
1 polymer ?
#
loop_
_entity_poly.entity_id
_entity_poly.type
_entity_poly.pdbx_seq_one_letter_code
_entity_poly.pdbx_strand_id
1 'polypeptide(L)'
;MKIYKCSKCGQMVYVLQDSPCTPVCCGVDMDELTANTTDAATEKHVPVITQNGTHVDVVVGSVEHPMLEKHYIQWIALETAQGVQVKYLKPGEAPKASFELTADDKLIAAYEFCNLHGLWKAEA
;
A
#
# COMPACT_ATOMS: atom_id res chain seq x y z
N MET A 1 7.63 -5.79 -1.66
CA MET A 1 8.07 -4.61 -0.86
C MET A 1 8.06 -4.93 0.64
N LYS A 2 9.04 -4.44 1.42
CA LYS A 2 9.03 -4.51 2.91
C LYS A 2 8.71 -3.13 3.49
N ILE A 3 7.75 -3.06 4.40
CA ILE A 3 7.32 -1.83 5.07
C ILE A 3 7.39 -2.03 6.58
N TYR A 4 7.95 -1.06 7.29
CA TYR A 4 7.95 -1.02 8.76
C TYR A 4 7.12 0.16 9.25
N LYS A 5 6.46 -0.01 10.39
CA LYS A 5 5.70 1.05 11.08
C LYS A 5 6.12 1.17 12.54
N CYS A 6 6.31 2.39 13.02
CA CYS A 6 6.53 2.66 14.43
C CYS A 6 5.20 2.57 15.17
N SER A 7 5.11 1.70 16.18
CA SER A 7 3.93 1.56 17.04
C SER A 7 3.61 2.79 17.89
N LYS A 8 4.58 3.68 18.14
CA LYS A 8 4.40 4.88 18.97
C LYS A 8 3.91 6.10 18.18
N CYS A 9 4.61 6.46 17.10
CA CYS A 9 4.33 7.69 16.35
C CYS A 9 3.66 7.44 15.00
N GLY A 10 3.54 6.18 14.56
CA GLY A 10 2.95 5.83 13.27
C GLY A 10 3.83 6.10 12.05
N GLN A 11 5.08 6.56 12.22
CA GLN A 11 6.01 6.72 11.11
C GLN A 11 6.18 5.40 10.36
N MET A 12 6.11 5.45 9.03
CA MET A 12 6.32 4.30 8.16
C MET A 12 7.54 4.50 7.28
N VAL A 13 8.26 3.41 7.02
CA VAL A 13 9.39 3.36 6.10
C VAL A 13 9.24 2.14 5.19
N TYR A 14 9.59 2.29 3.92
CA TYR A 14 9.76 1.14 3.02
C TYR A 14 11.25 0.91 2.79
N VAL A 15 11.64 -0.36 2.65
CA VAL A 15 13.05 -0.73 2.54
C VAL A 15 13.44 -0.86 1.08
N LEU A 16 14.37 0.00 0.63
CA LEU A 16 14.97 -0.05 -0.71
C LEU A 16 16.02 -1.15 -0.84
N GLN A 17 16.79 -1.39 0.23
CA GLN A 17 17.82 -2.42 0.29
C GLN A 17 17.66 -3.20 1.59
N ASP A 18 17.36 -4.49 1.45
CA ASP A 18 17.17 -5.37 2.58
C ASP A 18 18.48 -5.64 3.32
N SER A 19 18.38 -5.78 4.64
CA SER A 19 19.50 -6.13 5.51
C SER A 19 18.98 -6.87 6.74
N PRO A 20 19.85 -7.54 7.52
CA PRO A 20 19.44 -8.15 8.78
C PRO A 20 19.04 -7.15 9.87
N CYS A 21 19.18 -5.84 9.65
CA CYS A 21 18.90 -4.81 10.64
C CYS A 21 17.40 -4.44 10.68
N THR A 22 16.87 -4.28 11.89
CA THR A 22 15.52 -3.73 12.10
C THR A 22 15.59 -2.22 12.32
N PRO A 23 14.81 -1.40 11.59
CA PRO A 23 14.73 0.04 11.83
C PRO A 23 14.22 0.36 13.25
N VAL A 24 14.78 1.39 13.87
CA VAL A 24 14.37 1.88 15.21
C VAL A 24 13.75 3.27 15.08
N CYS A 25 12.57 3.46 15.69
CA CYS A 25 11.92 4.76 15.78
C CYS A 25 11.31 4.94 17.18
N CYS A 26 11.42 6.14 17.77
CA CYS A 26 10.99 6.41 19.15
C CYS A 26 11.58 5.46 20.21
N GLY A 27 12.84 5.04 20.00
CA GLY A 27 13.60 4.17 20.90
C GLY A 27 13.08 2.73 20.99
N VAL A 28 12.27 2.29 20.03
CA VAL A 28 11.80 0.90 19.91
C VAL A 28 11.98 0.41 18.48
N ASP A 29 12.14 -0.89 18.32
CA ASP A 29 12.12 -1.55 17.02
C ASP A 29 10.78 -1.26 16.33
N MET A 30 10.83 -0.98 15.03
CA MET A 30 9.65 -0.82 14.21
C MET A 30 9.08 -2.18 13.83
N ASP A 31 7.76 -2.28 13.72
CA ASP A 31 7.07 -3.51 13.35
C ASP A 31 7.07 -3.68 11.83
N GLU A 32 7.50 -4.84 11.31
CA GLU A 32 7.31 -5.18 9.90
C GLU A 32 5.82 -5.42 9.63
N LEU A 33 5.26 -4.66 8.69
CA LEU A 33 3.88 -4.83 8.27
C LEU A 33 3.77 -6.05 7.35
N THR A 34 3.05 -7.07 7.80
CA THR A 34 2.67 -8.20 6.94
C THR A 34 1.34 -7.89 6.27
N ALA A 35 1.30 -7.96 4.95
CA ALA A 35 0.09 -7.69 4.19
C ALA A 35 -0.94 -8.81 4.36
N ASN A 36 -2.24 -8.48 4.31
CA ASN A 36 -3.36 -9.43 4.29
C ASN A 36 -3.49 -10.29 5.56
N THR A 37 -3.00 -9.82 6.72
CA THR A 37 -3.08 -10.56 7.99
C THR A 37 -4.16 -10.07 8.94
N THR A 38 -4.71 -8.87 8.71
CA THR A 38 -5.77 -8.30 9.55
C THR A 38 -7.10 -9.00 9.26
N ASP A 39 -7.84 -9.40 10.30
CA ASP A 39 -9.20 -9.90 10.18
C ASP A 39 -10.18 -8.75 9.89
N ALA A 40 -10.25 -8.35 8.61
CA ALA A 40 -11.18 -7.36 8.11
C ALA A 40 -11.74 -7.80 6.74
N ALA A 41 -12.78 -7.09 6.29
CA ALA A 41 -13.48 -7.37 5.04
C ALA A 41 -12.53 -7.32 3.82
N THR A 42 -12.12 -8.48 3.32
CA THR A 42 -11.16 -8.60 2.20
C THR A 42 -11.65 -7.88 0.95
N GLU A 43 -12.96 -7.90 0.69
CA GLU A 43 -13.61 -7.27 -0.45
C GLU A 43 -13.52 -5.75 -0.44
N LYS A 44 -13.13 -5.14 0.70
CA LYS A 44 -12.94 -3.69 0.85
C LYS A 44 -11.48 -3.27 0.92
N HIS A 45 -10.54 -4.20 1.02
CA HIS A 45 -9.13 -3.86 1.29
C HIS A 45 -8.17 -4.44 0.27
N VAL A 46 -8.41 -5.65 -0.24
CA VAL A 46 -7.55 -6.21 -1.29
C VAL A 46 -7.64 -5.31 -2.53
N PRO A 47 -6.52 -4.75 -3.01
CA PRO A 47 -6.52 -3.92 -4.22
C PRO A 47 -7.02 -4.69 -5.44
N VAL A 48 -7.78 -4.02 -6.31
CA VAL A 48 -8.21 -4.51 -7.61
C VAL A 48 -7.43 -3.77 -8.67
N ILE A 49 -6.63 -4.50 -9.44
CA ILE A 49 -5.71 -3.95 -10.42
C ILE A 49 -6.27 -4.14 -11.83
N THR A 50 -6.28 -3.08 -12.63
CA THR A 50 -6.60 -3.12 -14.06
C THR A 50 -5.45 -2.52 -14.86
N GLN A 51 -4.83 -3.31 -15.73
CA GLN A 51 -3.74 -2.85 -16.59
C GLN A 51 -4.16 -2.77 -18.06
N ASN A 52 -3.94 -1.62 -18.69
CA ASN A 52 -4.22 -1.35 -20.10
C ASN A 52 -2.94 -0.80 -20.77
N GLY A 53 -2.12 -1.68 -21.33
CA GLY A 53 -0.81 -1.31 -21.85
C GLY A 53 0.12 -0.86 -20.71
N THR A 54 0.63 0.36 -20.80
CA THR A 54 1.47 0.99 -19.76
C THR A 54 0.65 1.63 -18.65
N HIS A 55 -0.65 1.81 -18.83
CA HIS A 55 -1.53 2.41 -17.84
C HIS A 55 -2.01 1.37 -16.82
N VAL A 56 -1.97 1.72 -15.52
CA VAL A 56 -2.44 0.85 -14.44
C VAL A 56 -3.38 1.62 -13.52
N ASP A 57 -4.60 1.13 -13.39
CA ASP A 57 -5.58 1.62 -12.42
C ASP A 57 -5.67 0.65 -11.24
N VAL A 58 -5.66 1.20 -10.04
CA VAL A 58 -5.82 0.45 -8.79
C VAL A 58 -7.01 1.03 -8.02
N VAL A 59 -7.97 0.18 -7.68
CA VAL A 59 -9.10 0.51 -6.78
C VAL A 59 -8.96 -0.32 -5.51
N VAL A 60 -9.18 0.26 -4.34
CA VAL A 60 -9.11 -0.47 -3.08
C VAL A 60 -10.46 -1.08 -2.76
N GLY A 61 -10.49 -2.42 -2.86
CA GLY A 61 -11.66 -3.26 -2.70
C GLY A 61 -12.41 -3.52 -4.01
N SER A 62 -12.99 -4.72 -4.12
CA SER A 62 -14.06 -5.01 -5.10
C SER A 62 -15.38 -4.33 -4.72
N VAL A 63 -15.50 -3.96 -3.44
CA VAL A 63 -16.44 -2.97 -2.92
C VAL A 63 -15.60 -1.80 -2.40
N GLU A 64 -15.85 -0.59 -2.91
CA GLU A 64 -15.02 0.57 -2.55
C GLU A 64 -14.89 0.74 -1.03
N HIS A 65 -13.64 0.87 -0.58
CA HIS A 65 -13.33 1.17 0.81
C HIS A 65 -13.91 2.53 1.24
N PRO A 66 -14.41 2.69 2.48
CA PRO A 66 -14.82 3.99 3.00
C PRO A 66 -13.66 5.01 3.04
N MET A 67 -13.91 6.25 2.63
CA MET A 67 -12.92 7.33 2.68
C MET A 67 -13.40 8.44 3.62
N LEU A 68 -13.51 8.10 4.91
CA LEU A 68 -14.01 8.98 5.98
C LEU A 68 -12.84 9.58 6.78
N GLU A 69 -13.08 10.70 7.46
CA GLU A 69 -12.05 11.43 8.22
C GLU A 69 -11.25 10.54 9.20
N LYS A 70 -11.93 9.59 9.85
CA LYS A 70 -11.33 8.66 10.83
C LYS A 70 -11.02 7.27 10.27
N HIS A 71 -11.42 6.98 9.03
CA HIS A 71 -11.28 5.67 8.43
C HIS A 71 -11.15 5.80 6.91
N TYR A 72 -9.92 5.69 6.41
CA TYR A 72 -9.60 5.90 5.01
C TYR A 72 -8.31 5.17 4.62
N ILE A 73 -8.15 4.99 3.31
CA ILE A 73 -6.91 4.53 2.70
C ILE A 73 -5.93 5.70 2.67
N GLN A 74 -4.77 5.55 3.30
CA GLN A 74 -3.80 6.64 3.38
C GLN A 74 -2.97 6.77 2.11
N TRP A 75 -2.69 5.65 1.45
CA TRP A 75 -1.91 5.60 0.21
C TRP A 75 -2.12 4.29 -0.53
N ILE A 76 -1.82 4.32 -1.83
CA ILE A 76 -1.70 3.16 -2.71
C ILE A 76 -0.28 3.16 -3.27
N ALA A 77 0.39 2.01 -3.24
CA ALA A 77 1.71 1.81 -3.81
C ALA A 77 1.68 0.77 -4.93
N LEU A 78 2.31 1.08 -6.06
CA LEU A 78 2.50 0.18 -7.18
C LEU A 78 3.94 -0.33 -7.17
N GLU A 79 4.13 -1.63 -6.94
CA GLU A 79 5.43 -2.30 -7.03
C GLU A 79 5.65 -2.80 -8.46
N THR A 80 6.82 -2.49 -9.01
CA THR A 80 7.22 -2.86 -10.36
C THR A 80 8.60 -3.49 -10.34
N ALA A 81 9.02 -4.07 -11.47
CA ALA A 81 10.36 -4.65 -11.61
C ALA A 81 11.48 -3.61 -11.45
N GLN A 82 11.19 -2.34 -11.73
CA GLN A 82 12.18 -1.26 -11.68
C GLN A 82 12.01 -0.31 -10.47
N GLY A 83 10.95 -0.43 -9.68
CA GLY A 83 10.80 0.39 -8.49
C GLY A 83 9.41 0.37 -7.86
N VAL A 84 9.08 1.49 -7.20
CA VAL A 84 7.80 1.68 -6.53
C VAL A 84 7.29 3.09 -6.80
N GLN A 85 6.02 3.20 -7.17
CA GLN A 85 5.29 4.48 -7.22
C GLN A 85 4.30 4.54 -6.07
N VAL A 86 4.14 5.70 -5.43
CA VAL A 86 3.20 5.88 -4.31
C VAL A 86 2.29 7.07 -4.57
N LYS A 87 0.99 6.88 -4.37
CA LYS A 87 -0.03 7.94 -4.41
C LYS A 87 -0.69 8.03 -3.03
N TYR A 88 -0.57 9.19 -2.40
CA TYR A 88 -1.27 9.49 -1.15
C TYR A 88 -2.71 9.89 -1.45
N LEU A 89 -3.61 9.45 -0.59
CA LEU A 89 -5.02 9.78 -0.64
C LEU A 89 -5.43 10.53 0.62
N LYS A 90 -6.57 11.22 0.55
CA LYS A 90 -7.17 11.95 1.67
C LYS A 90 -8.61 11.51 1.91
N PRO A 91 -9.14 11.69 3.13
CA PRO A 91 -10.57 11.52 3.38
C PRO A 91 -11.43 12.31 2.37
N GLY A 92 -12.51 11.70 1.89
CA GLY A 92 -13.43 12.24 0.91
C GLY A 92 -13.04 11.98 -0.56
N GLU A 93 -11.81 11.55 -0.84
CA GLU A 93 -11.40 11.14 -2.19
C GLU A 93 -11.92 9.74 -2.52
N ALA A 94 -11.95 9.38 -3.81
CA ALA A 94 -12.21 7.99 -4.20
C ALA A 94 -11.02 7.10 -3.79
N PRO A 95 -11.23 5.86 -3.32
CA PRO A 95 -10.16 4.96 -2.86
C PRO A 95 -9.44 4.31 -4.05
N LYS A 96 -8.89 5.12 -4.97
CA LYS A 96 -8.27 4.66 -6.21
C LYS A 96 -7.11 5.54 -6.63
N ALA A 97 -6.20 4.99 -7.42
CA ALA A 97 -5.08 5.69 -8.01
C ALA A 97 -4.75 5.12 -9.39
N SER A 98 -4.29 6.00 -10.28
CA SER A 98 -3.80 5.65 -11.61
C SER A 98 -2.30 5.90 -11.70
N PHE A 99 -1.62 5.02 -12.42
CA PHE A 99 -0.17 4.98 -12.59
C PHE A 99 0.18 4.73 -14.05
N GLU A 100 1.43 5.05 -14.40
CA GLU A 100 1.98 4.78 -15.72
C GLU A 100 3.32 4.07 -15.58
N LEU A 101 3.54 3.04 -16.38
CA LEU A 101 4.79 2.30 -16.47
C LEU A 101 5.61 2.81 -17.67
N THR A 102 6.94 2.76 -17.56
CA THR A 102 7.77 2.83 -18.77
C THR A 102 7.59 1.55 -19.60
N ALA A 103 7.89 1.61 -20.89
CA ALA A 103 7.67 0.49 -21.80
C ALA A 103 8.48 -0.78 -21.44
N ASP A 104 9.56 -0.63 -20.68
CA ASP A 104 10.47 -1.67 -20.23
C ASP A 104 10.26 -2.08 -18.75
N ASP A 105 9.28 -1.49 -18.07
CA ASP A 105 8.95 -1.85 -16.69
C ASP A 105 7.77 -2.83 -16.66
N LYS A 106 7.73 -3.64 -15.60
CA LYS A 106 6.72 -4.67 -15.41
C LYS A 106 6.05 -4.50 -14.06
N LEU A 107 4.73 -4.47 -14.07
CA LEU A 107 3.92 -4.51 -12.85
C LEU A 107 4.15 -5.82 -12.08
N ILE A 108 4.35 -5.72 -10.77
CA ILE A 108 4.48 -6.87 -9.86
C ILE A 108 3.26 -6.97 -8.95
N ALA A 109 2.93 -5.90 -8.23
CA ALA A 109 1.86 -5.91 -7.23
C ALA A 109 1.35 -4.50 -6.94
N ALA A 110 0.17 -4.42 -6.32
CA ALA A 110 -0.34 -3.20 -5.71
C ALA A 110 -0.54 -3.41 -4.20
N TYR A 111 -0.24 -2.39 -3.42
CA TYR A 111 -0.41 -2.34 -1.98
C TYR A 111 -1.28 -1.14 -1.61
N GLU A 112 -2.01 -1.26 -0.51
CA GLU A 112 -2.74 -0.17 0.12
C GLU A 112 -2.56 -0.21 1.64
N PHE A 113 -2.70 0.95 2.28
CA PHE A 113 -2.74 1.00 3.73
C PHE A 113 -3.98 1.73 4.26
N CYS A 114 -4.85 0.97 4.91
CA CYS A 114 -5.96 1.48 5.70
C CYS A 114 -5.46 1.88 7.10
N ASN A 115 -5.80 3.09 7.53
CA ASN A 115 -5.35 3.60 8.83
C ASN A 115 -5.84 2.76 10.03
N LEU A 116 -6.93 1.99 9.87
CA LEU A 116 -7.48 1.09 10.89
C LEU A 116 -7.15 -0.38 10.66
N HIS A 117 -7.13 -0.84 9.40
CA HIS A 117 -7.04 -2.26 9.07
C HIS A 117 -5.69 -2.69 8.50
N GLY A 118 -4.72 -1.79 8.45
CA GLY A 118 -3.32 -2.12 8.16
C GLY A 118 -3.03 -2.26 6.66
N LEU A 119 -2.02 -3.08 6.36
CA LEU A 119 -1.46 -3.25 5.02
C LEU A 119 -2.17 -4.38 4.27
N TRP A 120 -2.53 -4.12 3.01
CA TRP A 120 -3.07 -5.12 2.10
C TRP A 120 -2.35 -5.10 0.76
N LYS A 121 -2.40 -6.22 0.05
CA LYS A 121 -1.79 -6.37 -1.27
C LYS A 121 -2.56 -7.31 -2.19
N ALA A 122 -2.42 -7.05 -3.48
CA ALA A 122 -2.76 -7.95 -4.57
C ALA A 122 -1.56 -8.07 -5.52
N GLU A 123 -1.27 -9.29 -5.96
CA GLU A 123 -0.33 -9.53 -7.06
C GLU A 123 -1.04 -9.22 -8.39
N ALA A 124 -0.26 -8.81 -9.40
CA ALA A 124 -0.77 -8.52 -10.74
C ALA A 124 -0.97 -9.77 -11.62
#